data_AF-A0A7C0VSE8-F1
#
_entry.id   AF-A0A7C0VSE8-F1
#
_cell.length_a   1.000
_cell.length_b   1.000
_cell.length_c   1.000
_cell.angle_alpha   90.00
_cell.angle_beta   90.00
_cell.angle_gamma   90.00
#
_symmetry.space_group_name_H-M   'P 1'
#
loop_
_entity.id
_entity.type
_entity.pdbx_description
1 polymer ?
#
loop_
_entity_poly.entity_id
_entity_poly.type
_entity_poly.pdbx_seq_one_letter_code
_entity_poly.pdbx_strand_id
1 'polypeptide(L)'
;GIPCIRIPASGAATGTPRPDVIAFSSSYVLCIELKTSSKDQVIYKKEEWKDTFEFSNMLKKQGFNSMPYLVFHPKGTRKYVWIEIPKEAYENNKKLIIEKDGDEWRYYWVDD
;
A
#
# COMPACT_ATOMS: atom_id res chain seq x y z
N GLY A 1 -4.78 -19.92 7.56
CA GLY A 1 -3.76 -19.10 6.85
C GLY A 1 -4.44 -18.29 5.77
N ILE A 2 -3.82 -17.20 5.30
CA ILE A 2 -4.34 -16.37 4.20
C ILE A 2 -3.52 -16.72 2.95
N PRO A 3 -4.14 -17.17 1.84
CA PRO A 3 -3.42 -17.36 0.58
C PRO A 3 -2.87 -16.03 0.07
N CYS A 4 -1.58 -15.98 -0.22
CA CYS A 4 -0.89 -14.79 -0.71
C CYS A 4 0.01 -15.12 -1.89
N ILE A 5 0.12 -14.18 -2.83
CA ILE A 5 0.99 -14.26 -4.00
C ILE A 5 1.87 -13.02 -4.01
N ARG A 6 3.19 -13.20 -4.13
CA ARG A 6 4.12 -12.12 -4.45
C ARG A 6 4.15 -11.93 -5.97
N ILE A 7 3.94 -10.71 -6.43
CA ILE A 7 3.86 -10.41 -7.86
C ILE A 7 5.29 -10.32 -8.43
N PRO A 8 5.60 -11.06 -9.50
CA PRO A 8 6.91 -10.98 -10.14
C PRO A 8 7.09 -9.62 -10.82
N ALA A 9 8.28 -9.05 -10.67
CA ALA A 9 8.68 -7.78 -11.28
C ALA A 9 7.76 -6.59 -10.96
N SER A 10 7.37 -6.42 -9.69
CA SER A 10 6.79 -5.15 -9.20
C SER A 10 7.86 -4.05 -9.23
N GLY A 11 7.98 -3.36 -10.37
CA GLY A 11 8.93 -2.27 -10.55
C GLY A 11 9.00 -1.76 -11.98
N ALA A 12 8.52 -0.53 -12.18
CA ALA A 12 8.74 0.50 -13.23
C ALA A 12 8.94 0.14 -14.73
N ALA A 13 9.13 -1.11 -15.14
CA ALA A 13 9.45 -1.47 -16.53
C ALA A 13 8.27 -2.11 -17.27
N THR A 14 7.15 -2.38 -16.59
CA THR A 14 5.94 -2.89 -17.23
C THR A 14 4.88 -1.79 -17.19
N GLY A 15 4.34 -1.37 -18.34
CA GLY A 15 3.27 -0.36 -18.41
C GLY A 15 1.92 -0.80 -17.79
N THR A 16 1.93 -1.80 -16.92
CA THR A 16 0.76 -2.33 -16.21
C THR A 16 0.95 -2.07 -14.71
N PRO A 17 0.02 -1.36 -14.05
CA PRO A 17 0.01 -1.19 -12.59
C PRO A 17 0.04 -2.54 -11.88
N ARG A 18 0.90 -2.71 -10.87
CA ARG A 18 1.01 -3.97 -10.11
C ARG A 18 1.37 -3.68 -8.64
N PRO A 19 0.68 -4.32 -7.67
CA PRO A 19 1.12 -4.31 -6.28
C PRO A 19 2.30 -5.27 -6.07
N ASP A 20 2.94 -5.22 -4.91
CA ASP A 20 3.96 -6.19 -4.51
C ASP A 20 3.36 -7.55 -4.14
N VAL A 21 2.22 -7.53 -3.47
CA VAL A 21 1.54 -8.73 -2.95
C VAL A 21 0.05 -8.65 -3.20
N ILE A 22 -0.55 -9.79 -3.54
CA ILE A 22 -2.00 -10.00 -3.50
C ILE A 22 -2.31 -11.02 -2.41
N ALA A 23 -3.24 -10.69 -1.52
CA ALA A 23 -3.73 -11.61 -0.50
C ALA A 23 -5.23 -11.86 -0.67
N PHE A 24 -5.66 -13.10 -0.50
CA PHE A 24 -7.06 -13.52 -0.66
C PHE A 24 -7.68 -13.81 0.70
N SER A 25 -8.59 -12.95 1.14
CA SER A 25 -9.46 -13.23 2.28
C SER A 25 -10.79 -13.82 1.80
N SER A 26 -11.65 -14.24 2.72
CA SER A 26 -12.98 -14.77 2.40
C SER A 26 -13.88 -13.78 1.65
N SER A 27 -13.62 -12.47 1.80
CA SER A 27 -14.52 -11.42 1.31
C SER A 27 -13.80 -10.35 0.49
N TYR A 28 -12.47 -10.31 0.51
CA TYR A 28 -11.67 -9.28 -0.13
C TYR A 28 -10.41 -9.83 -0.79
N VAL A 29 -10.06 -9.24 -1.93
CA VAL A 29 -8.73 -9.31 -2.52
C VAL A 29 -7.93 -8.09 -2.06
N LEU A 30 -6.88 -8.30 -1.28
CA LEU A 30 -6.03 -7.22 -0.79
C LEU A 30 -4.87 -7.01 -1.76
N CYS A 31 -4.76 -5.82 -2.33
CA CYS A 31 -3.63 -5.39 -3.14
C CYS A 31 -2.67 -4.61 -2.24
N ILE A 32 -1.44 -5.08 -2.08
CA ILE A 32 -0.53 -4.59 -1.04
C ILE A 32 0.76 -4.07 -1.66
N GLU A 33 1.06 -2.81 -1.37
CA GLU A 33 2.36 -2.17 -1.56
C GLU A 33 3.20 -2.35 -0.28
N LEU A 34 4.39 -2.96 -0.37
CA LEU A 34 5.26 -3.16 0.78
C LEU A 34 6.33 -2.07 0.83
N LYS A 35 6.37 -1.34 1.94
CA LYS A 35 7.43 -0.36 2.21
C LYS A 35 8.20 -0.74 3.46
N THR A 36 9.52 -0.57 3.42
CA THR A 36 10.38 -0.76 4.59
C THR A 36 11.36 0.40 4.72
N SER A 37 11.62 0.82 5.95
CA SER A 37 12.57 1.88 6.25
C SER A 37 13.17 1.71 7.64
N SER A 38 14.36 2.26 7.85
CA SER A 38 14.99 2.43 9.17
C SER A 38 14.87 3.87 9.70
N LYS A 39 14.18 4.75 8.98
CA LYS A 39 13.99 6.16 9.37
C LYS A 39 12.80 6.28 10.31
N ASP A 40 12.90 7.17 11.31
CA ASP A 40 11.80 7.49 12.23
C ASP A 40 10.66 8.28 11.55
N GLN A 41 10.90 8.86 10.38
CA GLN A 41 9.87 9.45 9.52
C GLN A 41 10.12 9.08 8.05
N VAL A 42 9.03 8.76 7.35
CA VAL A 42 9.01 8.52 5.90
C VAL A 42 7.84 9.24 5.27
N ILE A 43 8.04 9.65 4.02
CA ILE A 43 7.03 10.31 3.20
C ILE A 43 6.94 9.50 1.91
N TYR A 44 5.73 9.08 1.55
CA TYR A 44 5.45 8.36 0.31
C TYR A 44 4.53 9.19 -0.58
N LYS A 45 5.03 9.56 -1.76
CA LYS A 45 4.26 10.29 -2.76
C LYS A 45 3.32 9.37 -3.53
N LYS A 46 2.34 9.95 -4.23
CA LYS A 46 1.35 9.20 -5.02
C LYS A 46 2.01 8.19 -5.96
N GLU A 47 3.10 8.56 -6.61
CA GLU A 47 3.83 7.72 -7.57
C GLU A 47 4.33 6.42 -6.95
N GLU A 48 4.51 6.37 -5.64
CA GLU A 48 5.05 5.21 -4.93
C GLU A 48 4.00 4.19 -4.51
N TRP A 49 2.70 4.50 -4.66
CA TRP A 49 1.60 3.62 -4.27
C TRP A 49 0.41 3.61 -5.24
N LYS A 50 0.38 4.52 -6.23
CA LYS A 50 -0.72 4.64 -7.20
C LYS A 50 -0.98 3.35 -7.96
N ASP A 51 0.05 2.59 -8.29
CA ASP A 51 -0.08 1.38 -9.10
C ASP A 51 -0.89 0.32 -8.35
N THR A 52 -0.68 0.20 -7.03
CA THR A 52 -1.47 -0.66 -6.14
C THR A 52 -2.94 -0.24 -6.10
N PHE A 53 -3.21 1.07 -6.04
CA PHE A 53 -4.58 1.60 -6.07
C PHE A 53 -5.27 1.34 -7.42
N GLU A 54 -4.57 1.60 -8.52
CA GLU A 54 -5.07 1.40 -9.88
C GLU A 54 -5.37 -0.07 -10.17
N PHE A 55 -4.47 -0.98 -9.77
CA PHE A 55 -4.69 -2.41 -9.89
C PHE A 55 -5.90 -2.88 -9.09
N SER A 56 -6.05 -2.39 -7.85
CA SER A 56 -7.24 -2.68 -7.03
C SER A 56 -8.54 -2.21 -7.71
N ASN A 57 -8.53 -1.02 -8.33
CA ASN A 57 -9.67 -0.54 -9.11
C ASN A 57 -9.93 -1.36 -10.37
N MET A 58 -8.89 -1.87 -11.03
CA MET A 58 -9.07 -2.80 -12.15
C MET A 58 -9.78 -4.07 -11.70
N LEU A 59 -9.38 -4.66 -10.56
CA LEU A 59 -10.06 -5.83 -10.00
C LEU A 59 -11.53 -5.54 -9.63
N LYS A 60 -11.81 -4.37 -9.04
CA LYS A 60 -13.19 -3.92 -8.77
C LYS A 60 -14.04 -3.88 -10.04
N LYS A 61 -13.50 -3.37 -11.14
CA LYS A 61 -14.18 -3.33 -12.45
C LYS A 61 -14.46 -4.73 -13.02
N GLN A 62 -13.69 -5.74 -12.61
CA GLN A 62 -13.89 -7.14 -12.97
C GLN A 62 -14.82 -7.89 -12.00
N GLY A 63 -15.43 -7.19 -11.02
CA GLY A 63 -16.39 -7.77 -10.08
C GLY A 63 -15.79 -8.30 -8.78
N PHE A 64 -14.49 -8.12 -8.54
CA PHE A 64 -13.86 -8.50 -7.28
C PHE A 64 -14.04 -7.41 -6.22
N ASN A 65 -14.31 -7.81 -4.98
CA ASN A 65 -14.23 -6.91 -3.84
C ASN A 65 -12.76 -6.71 -3.46
N SER A 66 -12.13 -5.64 -3.95
CA SER A 66 -10.68 -5.41 -3.80
C SER A 66 -10.38 -4.21 -2.91
N MET A 67 -9.31 -4.26 -2.11
CA MET A 67 -8.88 -3.15 -1.25
C MET A 67 -7.37 -2.87 -1.41
N PRO A 68 -6.97 -1.63 -1.70
CA PRO A 68 -5.56 -1.25 -1.79
C PRO A 68 -4.99 -0.86 -0.43
N TYR A 69 -3.83 -1.43 -0.09
CA TYR A 69 -3.10 -1.16 1.15
C TYR A 69 -1.65 -0.80 0.85
N LEU A 70 -1.11 0.13 1.64
CA LEU A 70 0.32 0.26 1.87
C LEU A 70 0.63 -0.34 3.23
N VAL A 71 1.57 -1.27 3.27
CA VAL A 71 2.02 -1.89 4.52
C VAL A 71 3.46 -1.46 4.78
N PHE A 72 3.64 -0.70 5.87
CA PHE A 72 4.94 -0.22 6.30
C PHE A 72 5.54 -1.14 7.36
N HIS A 73 6.76 -1.61 7.11
CA HIS A 73 7.55 -2.43 8.02
C HIS A 73 8.82 -1.67 8.48
N PRO A 74 8.85 -1.14 9.71
CA PRO A 74 10.05 -0.54 10.28
C PRO A 74 11.14 -1.60 10.51
N LYS A 75 12.32 -1.38 9.91
CA LYS A 75 13.46 -2.30 10.01
C LYS A 75 13.86 -2.53 11.47
N GLY A 76 14.17 -3.79 11.79
CA GLY A 76 14.59 -4.17 13.15
C GLY A 76 13.44 -4.34 14.15
N THR A 77 12.19 -4.20 13.70
CA THR A 77 11.00 -4.45 14.54
C THR A 77 10.22 -5.65 14.03
N ARG A 78 9.22 -6.11 14.79
CA ARG A 78 8.20 -7.07 14.30
C ARG A 78 6.89 -6.38 13.92
N LYS A 79 6.87 -5.05 13.86
CA LYS A 79 5.66 -4.26 13.63
C LYS A 79 5.36 -4.17 12.13
N TYR A 80 4.08 -4.12 11.81
CA TYR A 80 3.54 -3.84 10.49
C TYR A 80 2.42 -2.82 10.64
N VAL A 81 2.55 -1.68 9.96
CA VAL A 81 1.54 -0.63 9.94
C VAL A 81 0.73 -0.81 8.66
N TRP A 82 -0.54 -1.19 8.79
CA TRP A 82 -1.44 -1.42 7.67
C TRP A 82 -2.25 -0.16 7.40
N ILE A 83 -2.09 0.40 6.20
CA ILE A 83 -2.68 1.68 5.82
C ILE A 83 -3.51 1.44 4.57
N GLU A 84 -4.83 1.53 4.70
CA GLU A 84 -5.70 1.54 3.51
C GLU A 84 -5.40 2.81 2.71
N ILE A 85 -5.29 2.66 1.38
CA ILE A 85 -5.12 3.80 0.47
C ILE A 85 -6.52 4.33 0.13
N PRO A 86 -6.97 5.47 0.71
CA PRO A 86 -8.31 5.95 0.48
C PRO A 86 -8.42 6.53 -0.93
N LYS A 87 -9.63 6.45 -1.50
CA LYS A 87 -9.94 7.03 -2.80
C LYS A 87 -9.60 8.52 -2.89
N GLU A 88 -9.88 9.26 -1.82
CA GLU A 88 -9.57 10.69 -1.71
C GLU A 88 -8.07 10.98 -1.87
N ALA A 89 -7.19 10.16 -1.27
CA ALA A 89 -5.75 10.36 -1.41
C ALA A 89 -5.30 10.23 -2.86
N TYR A 90 -5.88 9.27 -3.61
CA TYR A 90 -5.61 9.10 -5.02
C TYR A 90 -6.14 10.29 -5.85
N GLU A 91 -7.38 10.70 -5.64
CA GLU A 91 -8.01 11.77 -6.43
C GLU A 91 -7.34 13.13 -6.20
N ASN A 92 -6.93 13.41 -4.96
CA ASN A 92 -6.36 14.70 -4.55
C ASN A 92 -4.83 14.73 -4.50
N ASN A 93 -4.16 13.71 -5.06
CA ASN A 93 -2.70 13.63 -5.09
C ASN A 93 -2.02 13.79 -3.71
N LYS A 94 -2.61 13.22 -2.65
CA LYS A 94 -2.07 13.34 -1.30
C LYS A 94 -0.77 12.54 -1.16
N LYS A 95 0.14 13.00 -0.32
CA LYS A 95 1.28 12.21 0.18
C LYS A 95 0.95 11.59 1.53
N LEU A 96 1.49 10.41 1.77
CA LEU A 96 1.39 9.70 3.05
C LEU A 96 2.62 10.03 3.89
N ILE A 97 2.40 10.54 5.10
CA ILE A 97 3.45 10.68 6.10
C ILE A 97 3.26 9.58 7.13
N ILE A 98 4.34 8.88 7.46
CA ILE A 98 4.40 7.90 8.53
C ILE A 98 5.56 8.29 9.45
N GLU A 99 5.29 8.43 10.74
CA GLU A 99 6.28 8.85 11.72
C GLU A 99 6.16 8.08 13.03
N LYS A 100 7.29 7.93 13.69
CA LYS A 100 7.41 7.26 14.98
C LYS A 100 6.96 8.21 16.09
N ASP A 101 6.09 7.72 16.95
CA ASP A 101 5.61 8.40 18.15
C ASP A 101 5.80 7.48 19.36
N GLY A 102 6.89 7.71 20.09
CA GLY A 102 7.33 6.78 21.14
C GLY A 102 7.65 5.40 20.56
N ASP A 103 6.95 4.37 21.06
CA ASP A 103 7.05 3.01 20.53
C ASP A 103 6.10 2.73 19.37
N GLU A 104 5.15 3.62 19.08
CA GLU A 104 4.14 3.45 18.03
C GLU A 104 4.48 4.21 16.75
N TRP A 105 3.66 3.98 15.71
CA TRP A 105 3.76 4.65 14.43
C TRP A 105 2.43 5.31 14.10
N ARG A 106 2.46 6.62 13.85
CA ARG A 106 1.31 7.39 13.37
C ARG A 106 1.44 7.58 11.86
N TYR A 107 0.31 7.69 11.20
CA TYR A 107 0.26 8.02 9.78
C TYR A 107 -0.88 8.98 9.49
N TYR A 108 -0.69 9.81 8.47
CA TYR A 108 -1.71 10.74 8.01
C TYR A 108 -1.44 11.16 6.56
N TRP A 109 -2.52 11.49 5.87
CA TRP A 109 -2.51 11.94 4.47
C TRP A 109 -2.54 13.46 4.44
N VAL A 110 -1.64 14.07 3.68
CA VAL A 110 -1.58 15.52 3.49
C VAL A 110 -1.55 15.84 2.00
N ASP A 111 -1.99 17.03 1.63
CA ASP A 111 -1.87 17.50 0.25
C ASP A 111 -0.37 17.67 -0.09
N ASP A 112 0.02 17.42 -1.34
CA ASP A 112 1.42 17.53 -1.76
C ASP A 112 1.91 18.98 -1.76
#